data_AF-A0A0W0GL81-F1
#
_entry.id   AF-A0A0W0GL81-F1
#
_cell.length_a   1.000
_cell.length_b   1.000
_cell.length_c   1.000
_cell.angle_alpha   90.00
_cell.angle_beta   90.00
_cell.angle_gamma   90.00
#
_symmetry.space_group_name_H-M   'P 1'
#
loop_
_entity.id
_entity.type
_entity.pdbx_description
1 polymer ?
#
loop_
_entity_poly.entity_id
_entity_poly.type
_entity_poly.pdbx_seq_one_letter_code
_entity_poly.pdbx_strand_id
1 'polypeptide(L)'
;MDNNDEAKLSCGEFVSEWGDRWFQLGDLLFDVLRRDKSPSENKIPFSASNAATYELLREWLTSHEERFLDLWQWFYKEKLTALEPDSDYLREYWQNPFAMFYRPSALPELLTAFDLQTSVDDWTPDENKCWEVAMVVLQLAPIVASFYKWADEEIAALLRSELT
;
A
#
# COMPACT_ATOMS: atom_id res chain seq x y z
N MET A 1 -23.28 -11.36 23.69
CA MET A 1 -22.30 -11.08 22.63
C MET A 1 -23.13 -10.79 21.41
N ASP A 2 -23.37 -9.51 21.18
CA ASP A 2 -24.21 -9.03 20.08
C ASP A 2 -23.41 -9.15 18.78
N ASN A 3 -23.97 -9.83 17.79
CA ASN A 3 -23.44 -9.96 16.43
C ASN A 3 -23.38 -8.62 15.65
N ASN A 4 -23.54 -7.50 16.33
CA ASN A 4 -23.68 -6.17 15.75
C ASN A 4 -22.43 -5.29 15.98
N ASP A 5 -21.56 -5.68 16.92
CA ASP A 5 -20.31 -4.95 17.24
C ASP A 5 -19.16 -5.29 16.28
N GLU A 6 -19.22 -6.44 15.58
CA GLU A 6 -18.20 -6.86 14.60
C GLU A 6 -18.41 -6.28 13.19
N ALA A 7 -19.63 -5.80 12.86
CA ALA A 7 -19.98 -5.34 11.51
C ALA A 7 -19.62 -3.87 11.23
N LYS A 8 -19.12 -3.14 12.23
CA LYS A 8 -18.78 -1.71 12.12
C LYS A 8 -17.46 -1.39 12.82
N LEU A 9 -16.34 -1.85 12.26
CA LEU A 9 -15.20 -0.93 12.23
C LEU A 9 -15.73 0.35 11.58
N SER A 10 -15.73 1.47 12.30
CA SER A 10 -16.03 2.78 11.70
C SER A 10 -15.11 3.02 10.50
N CYS A 11 -15.51 3.83 9.52
CA CYS A 11 -14.69 4.07 8.32
C CYS A 11 -13.24 4.43 8.66
N GLY A 12 -13.03 5.27 9.67
CA GLY A 12 -11.73 5.69 10.19
C GLY A 12 -10.96 4.57 10.87
N GLU A 13 -11.59 3.70 11.68
CA GLU A 13 -10.84 2.55 12.23
C GLU A 13 -10.37 1.60 11.12
N PHE A 14 -11.22 1.35 10.12
CA PHE A 14 -10.83 0.54 8.96
C PHE A 14 -9.71 1.21 8.15
N VAL A 15 -9.83 2.51 7.86
CA VAL A 15 -8.81 3.26 7.11
C VAL A 15 -7.50 3.37 7.91
N SER A 16 -7.58 3.48 9.24
CA SER A 16 -6.42 3.44 10.13
C SER A 16 -5.69 2.10 10.02
N GLU A 17 -6.41 0.99 10.18
CA GLU A 17 -5.79 -0.34 10.09
C GLU A 17 -5.23 -0.58 8.68
N TRP A 18 -5.99 -0.22 7.64
CA TRP A 18 -5.51 -0.33 6.27
C TRP A 18 -4.23 0.50 6.03
N GLY A 19 -4.19 1.72 6.56
CA GLY A 19 -3.01 2.59 6.51
C GLY A 19 -1.81 1.96 7.21
N ASP A 20 -2.01 1.38 8.39
CA ASP A 20 -0.95 0.66 9.12
C ASP A 20 -0.39 -0.52 8.32
N ARG A 21 -1.25 -1.28 7.63
CA ARG A 21 -0.80 -2.38 6.75
C ARG A 21 -0.05 -1.86 5.52
N TRP A 22 -0.51 -0.76 4.94
CA TRP A 22 0.20 -0.11 3.84
C TRP A 22 1.60 0.37 4.26
N PHE A 23 1.74 1.03 5.41
CA PHE A 23 3.04 1.48 5.89
C PHE A 23 3.97 0.30 6.23
N GLN A 24 3.45 -0.79 6.82
CA GLN A 24 4.21 -2.03 7.01
C GLN A 24 4.72 -2.62 5.69
N LEU A 25 3.90 -2.58 4.63
CA LEU A 25 4.32 -3.00 3.29
C LEU A 25 5.38 -2.06 2.70
N GLY A 26 5.23 -0.74 2.89
CA GLY A 26 6.22 0.25 2.51
C GLY A 26 7.58 0.03 3.19
N ASP A 27 7.59 -0.19 4.50
CA ASP A 27 8.81 -0.48 5.27
C ASP A 27 9.49 -1.76 4.77
N LEU A 28 8.72 -2.82 4.54
CA LEU A 28 9.22 -4.06 3.95
C LEU A 28 9.87 -3.80 2.58
N LEU A 29 9.24 -3.00 1.73
CA LEU A 29 9.78 -2.64 0.42
C LEU A 29 11.07 -1.84 0.56
N PHE A 30 11.14 -0.85 1.45
CA PHE A 30 12.38 -0.13 1.70
C PHE A 30 13.49 -1.05 2.16
N ASP A 31 13.22 -1.98 3.08
CA ASP A 31 14.21 -2.95 3.57
C ASP A 31 14.76 -3.85 2.46
N VAL A 32 13.91 -4.23 1.50
CA VAL A 32 14.27 -5.05 0.34
C VAL A 32 15.02 -4.25 -0.73
N LEU A 33 14.61 -2.99 -0.96
CA LEU A 33 15.19 -2.11 -1.96
C LEU A 33 16.49 -1.44 -1.49
N ARG A 34 16.76 -1.42 -0.18
CA ARG A 34 17.93 -0.76 0.40
C ARG A 34 19.23 -1.47 0.00
N ARG A 35 20.17 -0.69 -0.55
CA ARG A 35 21.41 -1.17 -1.18
C ARG A 35 22.69 -0.69 -0.49
N ASP A 36 22.58 -0.12 0.71
CA ASP A 36 23.74 0.28 1.51
C ASP A 36 24.50 -0.92 2.12
N LYS A 37 24.06 -2.15 1.84
CA LYS A 37 24.69 -3.41 2.23
C LYS A 37 25.87 -3.77 1.31
N SER A 38 26.85 -4.48 1.85
CA SER A 38 28.08 -4.82 1.12
C SER A 38 27.77 -5.68 -0.12
N PRO A 39 28.50 -5.57 -1.25
CA PRO A 39 28.32 -6.43 -2.42
C PRO A 39 28.43 -7.94 -2.13
N SER A 40 29.11 -8.34 -1.05
CA SER A 40 29.17 -9.73 -0.56
C SER A 40 27.85 -10.23 0.05
N GLU A 41 26.91 -9.32 0.30
CA GLU A 41 25.58 -9.54 0.84
C GLU A 41 24.49 -9.49 -0.25
N ASN A 42 24.86 -9.38 -1.53
CA ASN A 42 23.99 -9.50 -2.71
C ASN A 42 23.44 -10.93 -2.89
N LYS A 43 22.83 -11.47 -1.84
CA LYS A 43 21.92 -12.61 -1.94
C LYS A 43 20.51 -12.07 -2.17
N ILE A 44 19.59 -12.96 -2.49
CA ILE A 44 18.14 -12.71 -2.47
C ILE A 44 17.81 -11.82 -1.25
N PRO A 45 17.25 -10.62 -1.47
CA PRO A 45 17.23 -9.54 -0.48
C PRO A 45 16.17 -9.78 0.60
N PHE A 46 15.34 -10.80 0.41
CA PHE A 46 14.28 -11.18 1.32
C PHE A 46 14.64 -12.45 2.07
N SER A 47 14.63 -12.33 3.39
CA SER A 47 14.66 -13.48 4.29
C SER A 47 13.35 -14.28 4.19
N ALA A 48 13.32 -15.51 4.69
CA ALA A 48 12.07 -16.24 4.89
C ALA A 48 11.06 -15.44 5.75
N SER A 49 11.56 -14.60 6.66
CA SER A 49 10.73 -13.67 7.44
C SER A 49 10.08 -12.61 6.56
N ASN A 50 10.83 -12.01 5.63
CA ASN A 50 10.31 -10.97 4.72
C ASN A 50 9.22 -11.53 3.80
N ALA A 51 9.41 -12.74 3.29
CA ALA A 51 8.41 -13.42 2.48
C ALA A 51 7.13 -13.72 3.27
N ALA A 52 7.25 -14.22 4.50
CA ALA A 52 6.10 -14.44 5.38
C ALA A 52 5.38 -13.14 5.75
N THR A 53 6.13 -12.06 6.03
CA THR A 53 5.54 -10.73 6.27
C THR A 53 4.78 -10.24 5.04
N TYR A 54 5.34 -10.39 3.84
CA TYR A 54 4.66 -10.03 2.60
C TYR A 54 3.35 -10.81 2.43
N GLU A 55 3.38 -12.13 2.58
CA GLU A 55 2.20 -12.98 2.43
C GLU A 55 1.06 -12.57 3.38
N LEU A 56 1.38 -12.32 4.65
CA LEU A 56 0.40 -11.87 5.66
C LEU A 56 -0.21 -10.51 5.30
N LEU A 57 0.63 -9.54 4.91
CA LEU A 57 0.17 -8.21 4.51
C LEU A 57 -0.71 -8.29 3.26
N ARG A 58 -0.27 -9.05 2.26
CA ARG A 58 -1.00 -9.28 1.03
C ARG A 58 -2.37 -9.90 1.29
N GLU A 59 -2.43 -10.97 2.07
CA GLU A 59 -3.69 -11.67 2.36
C GLU A 59 -4.69 -10.71 3.00
N TRP A 60 -4.24 -9.93 3.98
CA TRP A 60 -5.07 -8.93 4.62
C TRP A 60 -5.51 -7.82 3.65
N LEU A 61 -4.59 -7.23 2.89
CA LEU A 61 -4.91 -6.15 1.94
C LEU A 61 -5.86 -6.61 0.84
N THR A 62 -5.68 -7.83 0.33
CA THR A 62 -6.53 -8.42 -0.71
C THR A 62 -7.93 -8.72 -0.19
N SER A 63 -8.04 -9.33 1.01
CA SER A 63 -9.33 -9.66 1.62
C SER A 63 -10.17 -8.42 1.97
N HIS A 64 -9.54 -7.25 2.06
CA HIS A 64 -10.20 -5.98 2.35
C HIS A 64 -10.25 -5.01 1.15
N GLU A 65 -9.83 -5.45 -0.05
CA GLU A 65 -9.70 -4.59 -1.23
C GLU A 65 -11.05 -3.97 -1.63
N GLU A 66 -12.14 -4.73 -1.62
CA GLU A 66 -13.47 -4.23 -1.99
C GLU A 66 -13.90 -3.04 -1.11
N ARG A 67 -13.80 -3.21 0.22
CA ARG A 67 -14.14 -2.15 1.18
C ARG A 67 -13.22 -0.93 1.05
N PHE A 68 -11.92 -1.17 0.82
CA PHE A 68 -10.97 -0.09 0.55
C PHE A 68 -11.36 0.69 -0.71
N LEU A 69 -11.68 -0.01 -1.81
CA LEU A 69 -12.03 0.62 -3.08
C LEU A 69 -13.26 1.51 -2.98
N ASP A 70 -14.30 1.10 -2.23
CA ASP A 70 -15.48 1.93 -2.03
C ASP A 70 -15.14 3.28 -1.37
N LEU A 71 -14.35 3.25 -0.30
CA LEU A 71 -13.92 4.45 0.42
C LEU A 71 -12.93 5.27 -0.39
N TRP A 72 -11.99 4.61 -1.08
CA TRP A 72 -11.03 5.24 -1.96
C TRP A 72 -11.73 5.98 -3.10
N GLN A 73 -12.74 5.39 -3.73
CA GLN A 73 -13.49 6.03 -4.80
C GLN A 73 -14.27 7.25 -4.32
N TRP A 74 -14.78 7.22 -3.09
CA TRP A 74 -15.41 8.38 -2.48
C TRP A 74 -14.38 9.50 -2.24
N PHE A 75 -13.28 9.20 -1.54
CA PHE A 75 -12.19 10.13 -1.31
C PHE A 75 -11.63 10.71 -2.61
N TYR A 76 -11.42 9.85 -3.62
CA TYR A 76 -10.91 10.23 -4.93
C TYR A 76 -11.80 11.30 -5.58
N LYS A 77 -13.12 11.06 -5.63
CA LYS A 77 -14.08 12.00 -6.21
C LYS A 77 -14.07 13.35 -5.51
N GLU A 78 -13.96 13.36 -4.18
CA GLU A 78 -14.03 14.59 -3.39
C GLU A 78 -12.73 15.39 -3.34
N LYS A 79 -11.58 14.71 -3.27
CA LYS A 79 -10.31 15.34 -2.90
C LYS A 79 -9.25 15.29 -3.99
N LEU A 80 -9.29 14.28 -4.88
CA LEU A 80 -8.18 14.00 -5.78
C LEU A 80 -8.49 14.25 -7.26
N THR A 81 -9.75 14.41 -7.66
CA THR A 81 -10.14 14.64 -9.06
C THR A 81 -9.54 15.90 -9.68
N ALA A 82 -9.13 16.87 -8.85
CA ALA A 82 -8.48 18.10 -9.29
C ALA A 82 -6.95 18.07 -9.19
N LEU A 83 -6.35 16.98 -8.69
CA LEU A 83 -4.91 16.81 -8.56
C LEU A 83 -4.35 16.05 -9.77
N GLU A 84 -3.23 16.54 -10.30
CA GLU A 84 -2.48 15.87 -11.35
C GLU A 84 -1.35 15.05 -10.72
N PRO A 85 -1.30 13.71 -10.90
CA PRO A 85 -0.24 12.89 -10.31
C PRO A 85 1.12 13.11 -11.00
N ASP A 86 2.17 13.23 -10.19
CA ASP A 86 3.53 13.55 -10.67
C ASP A 86 4.20 12.40 -11.45
N SER A 87 3.87 11.14 -11.16
CA SER A 87 4.47 9.98 -11.82
C SER A 87 3.53 9.30 -12.83
N ASP A 88 4.11 8.76 -13.90
CA ASP A 88 3.37 7.99 -14.92
C ASP A 88 2.60 6.82 -14.28
N TYR A 89 3.22 6.14 -13.30
CA TYR A 89 2.58 5.10 -12.51
C TYR A 89 1.30 5.60 -11.83
N LEU A 90 1.38 6.71 -11.09
CA LEU A 90 0.20 7.22 -10.37
C LEU A 90 -0.89 7.68 -11.34
N ARG A 91 -0.53 8.20 -12.52
CA ARG A 91 -1.51 8.55 -13.57
C ARG A 91 -2.24 7.33 -14.11
N GLU A 92 -1.54 6.22 -14.31
CA GLU A 92 -2.14 4.97 -14.83
C GLU A 92 -2.99 4.25 -13.77
N TYR A 93 -2.54 4.22 -12.52
CA TYR A 93 -3.13 3.39 -11.47
C TYR A 93 -3.97 4.16 -10.44
N TRP A 94 -4.29 5.43 -10.68
CA TRP A 94 -4.92 6.30 -9.67
C TRP A 94 -6.24 5.78 -9.06
N GLN A 95 -6.98 4.95 -9.79
CA GLN A 95 -8.21 4.32 -9.28
C GLN A 95 -7.96 3.27 -8.19
N ASN A 96 -6.75 2.70 -8.14
CA ASN A 96 -6.22 1.93 -7.02
C ASN A 96 -4.68 1.91 -7.12
N PRO A 97 -4.01 2.93 -6.58
CA PRO A 97 -2.58 3.07 -6.80
C PRO A 97 -1.75 2.09 -5.94
N PHE A 98 -2.40 1.33 -5.06
CA PHE A 98 -1.79 0.41 -4.11
C PHE A 98 -1.81 -1.05 -4.60
N ALA A 99 -2.75 -1.39 -5.49
CA ALA A 99 -2.98 -2.76 -5.96
C ALA A 99 -1.72 -3.50 -6.41
N MET A 100 -0.83 -2.83 -7.15
CA MET A 100 0.36 -3.48 -7.70
C MET A 100 1.31 -3.99 -6.61
N PHE A 101 1.26 -3.40 -5.42
CA PHE A 101 2.14 -3.74 -4.31
C PHE A 101 1.71 -4.99 -3.53
N TYR A 102 0.45 -5.41 -3.62
CA TYR A 102 -0.05 -6.57 -2.88
C TYR A 102 -0.73 -7.63 -3.76
N ARG A 103 -0.99 -7.38 -5.05
CA ARG A 103 -1.56 -8.39 -5.96
C ARG A 103 -0.64 -9.58 -6.24
N PRO A 104 0.66 -9.40 -6.53
CA PRO A 104 1.58 -10.51 -6.80
C PRO A 104 1.56 -11.53 -5.66
N SER A 105 1.58 -12.83 -5.97
CA SER A 105 1.30 -13.85 -4.95
C SER A 105 2.43 -14.04 -3.96
N ALA A 106 3.65 -13.68 -4.36
CA ALA A 106 4.85 -13.73 -3.52
C ALA A 106 5.76 -12.52 -3.75
N LEU A 107 6.63 -12.24 -2.78
CA LEU A 107 7.58 -11.14 -2.85
C LEU A 107 8.52 -11.20 -4.08
N PRO A 108 9.10 -12.35 -4.49
CA PRO A 108 9.88 -12.40 -5.73
C PRO A 108 9.06 -12.01 -6.98
N GLU A 109 7.77 -12.38 -7.03
CA GLU A 109 6.88 -12.00 -8.13
C GLU A 109 6.61 -10.51 -8.15
N LEU A 110 6.48 -9.89 -6.97
CA LEU A 110 6.36 -8.44 -6.85
C LEU A 110 7.59 -7.73 -7.42
N LEU A 111 8.78 -8.22 -7.10
CA LEU A 111 10.04 -7.63 -7.58
C LEU A 111 10.16 -7.78 -9.10
N THR A 112 9.76 -8.93 -9.65
CA THR A 112 9.68 -9.13 -11.10
C THR A 112 8.63 -8.24 -11.76
N ALA A 113 7.47 -8.03 -11.12
CA ALA A 113 6.40 -7.17 -11.65
C ALA A 113 6.80 -5.69 -11.78
N PHE A 114 7.77 -5.25 -10.98
CA PHE A 114 8.37 -3.92 -11.09
C PHE A 114 9.61 -3.87 -11.99
N ASP A 115 9.90 -4.94 -12.73
CA ASP A 115 11.12 -5.09 -13.53
C ASP A 115 12.40 -4.86 -12.72
N LEU A 116 12.35 -5.10 -11.40
CA LEU A 116 13.50 -4.92 -10.53
C LEU A 116 14.52 -6.01 -10.78
N GLN A 117 14.10 -7.21 -11.18
CA GLN A 117 14.99 -8.32 -11.50
C GLN A 117 14.44 -9.12 -12.68
N THR A 118 15.34 -9.76 -13.43
CA THR A 118 15.00 -10.56 -14.61
C THR A 118 14.84 -12.06 -14.33
N SER A 119 15.22 -12.52 -13.13
CA SER A 119 15.17 -13.93 -12.72
C SER A 119 14.82 -14.04 -11.23
N VAL A 120 14.18 -15.14 -10.84
CA VAL A 120 13.83 -15.45 -9.44
C VAL A 120 15.03 -16.03 -8.68
N ASP A 121 16.02 -16.58 -9.40
CA ASP A 121 17.11 -17.36 -8.82
C ASP A 121 18.36 -16.52 -8.49
N ASP A 122 18.53 -15.35 -9.12
CA ASP A 122 19.70 -14.47 -8.95
C ASP A 122 19.27 -13.02 -8.67
N TRP A 123 19.73 -12.45 -7.55
CA TRP A 123 19.46 -11.05 -7.20
C TRP A 123 20.46 -10.10 -7.87
N THR A 124 20.07 -9.56 -9.02
CA THR A 124 20.85 -8.55 -9.78
C THR A 124 19.93 -7.43 -10.22
N PRO A 125 19.54 -6.52 -9.30
CA PRO A 125 18.40 -5.69 -9.57
C PRO A 125 18.78 -4.40 -10.28
N ASP A 126 17.85 -3.87 -11.06
CA ASP A 126 18.00 -2.56 -11.68
C ASP A 126 17.87 -1.46 -10.61
N GLU A 127 18.97 -0.72 -10.38
CA GLU A 127 19.03 0.33 -9.35
C GLU A 127 18.12 1.51 -9.65
N ASN A 128 17.99 1.88 -10.93
CA ASN A 128 17.09 2.96 -11.33
C ASN A 128 15.65 2.54 -11.05
N LYS A 129 15.30 1.29 -11.35
CA LYS A 129 13.97 0.75 -11.02
C LYS A 129 13.73 0.65 -9.53
N CYS A 130 14.72 0.23 -8.73
CA CYS A 130 14.59 0.25 -7.28
C CYS A 130 14.27 1.65 -6.75
N TRP A 131 14.95 2.68 -7.29
CA TRP A 131 14.72 4.07 -6.92
C TRP A 131 13.34 4.57 -7.38
N GLU A 132 12.92 4.24 -8.61
CA GLU A 132 11.59 4.58 -9.12
C GLU A 132 10.48 4.03 -8.21
N VAL A 133 10.56 2.75 -7.83
CA VAL A 133 9.59 2.12 -6.92
C VAL A 133 9.61 2.78 -5.54
N ALA A 134 10.79 3.03 -4.97
CA ALA A 134 10.93 3.73 -3.69
C ALA A 134 10.29 5.13 -3.74
N MET A 135 10.48 5.87 -4.84
CA MET A 135 9.87 7.18 -5.03
C MET A 135 8.35 7.11 -5.14
N VAL A 136 7.79 6.10 -5.82
CA VAL A 136 6.32 5.89 -5.87
C VAL A 136 5.77 5.63 -4.47
N VAL A 137 6.42 4.77 -3.67
CA VAL A 137 6.00 4.51 -2.28
C VAL A 137 6.02 5.79 -1.44
N LEU A 138 7.07 6.62 -1.58
CA LEU A 138 7.15 7.92 -0.90
C LEU A 138 6.07 8.91 -1.36
N GLN A 139 5.73 8.92 -2.66
CA GLN A 139 4.65 9.75 -3.20
C GLN A 139 3.27 9.33 -2.68
N LEU A 140 3.08 8.03 -2.41
CA LEU A 140 1.85 7.50 -1.84
C LEU A 140 1.67 7.81 -0.36
N ALA A 141 2.75 7.95 0.41
CA ALA A 141 2.67 8.26 1.85
C ALA A 141 1.81 9.50 2.19
N PRO A 142 1.99 10.68 1.59
CA PRO A 142 1.14 11.84 1.86
C PRO A 142 -0.31 11.65 1.39
N ILE A 143 -0.53 10.83 0.37
CA ILE A 143 -1.87 10.48 -0.14
C ILE A 143 -2.61 9.62 0.89
N VAL A 144 -1.93 8.62 1.46
CA VAL A 144 -2.48 7.78 2.54
C VAL A 144 -2.76 8.61 3.78
N ALA A 145 -1.87 9.52 4.17
CA ALA A 145 -2.12 10.43 5.28
C ALA A 145 -3.35 11.34 5.04
N SER A 146 -3.54 11.78 3.80
CA SER A 146 -4.71 12.59 3.40
C SER A 146 -6.00 11.77 3.43
N PHE A 147 -5.94 10.50 2.99
CA PHE A 147 -7.05 9.57 3.03
C PHE A 147 -7.47 9.26 4.48
N TYR A 148 -6.50 9.02 5.36
CA TYR A 148 -6.73 8.86 6.80
C TYR A 148 -7.43 10.06 7.42
N LYS A 149 -6.89 11.27 7.19
CA LYS A 149 -7.47 12.50 7.72
C LYS A 149 -8.92 12.70 7.24
N TRP A 150 -9.18 12.43 5.96
CA TRP A 150 -10.53 12.53 5.41
C TRP A 150 -11.49 11.53 6.06
N ALA A 151 -11.08 10.28 6.25
CA ALA A 151 -11.94 9.26 6.87
C ALA A 151 -12.33 9.63 8.31
N ASP A 152 -11.41 10.20 9.08
CA ASP A 152 -11.68 10.74 10.42
C ASP A 152 -12.66 11.93 10.40
N GLU A 153 -12.49 12.86 9.45
CA GLU A 153 -13.37 14.02 9.29
C GLU A 153 -14.81 13.62 8.92
N GLU A 154 -14.97 12.63 8.03
CA GLU A 154 -16.29 12.16 7.60
C GLU A 154 -17.04 11.40 8.71
N ILE A 155 -16.35 10.59 9.53
CA ILE A 155 -16.97 10.02 10.74
C ILE A 155 -17.48 11.14 11.65
N ALA A 156 -16.64 12.16 11.88
CA ALA A 156 -17.01 13.27 12.74
C ALA A 156 -18.21 14.06 12.17
N ALA A 157 -18.36 14.13 10.85
CA ALA A 157 -19.51 14.77 10.19
C ALA A 157 -20.78 13.93 10.30
N LEU A 158 -20.70 12.62 10.04
CA LEU A 158 -21.83 11.69 10.15
C LEU A 158 -22.41 11.66 11.56
N LEU A 159 -21.55 11.52 12.58
CA LEU A 159 -21.96 11.54 13.99
C LEU A 159 -22.62 12.87 14.40
N ARG A 160 -22.21 14.00 13.80
CA ARG A 160 -22.84 15.30 14.04
C ARG A 160 -24.22 15.40 13.40
N SER A 161 -24.43 14.77 12.25
CA SER A 161 -25.72 14.79 11.54
C SER A 161 -26.80 13.90 12.19
N GLU A 162 -26.41 12.84 12.90
CA GLU A 162 -27.35 11.98 13.64
C GLU A 162 -27.83 12.60 14.97
N LEU A 163 -27.20 13.69 15.43
CA LEU A 163 -27.54 14.41 16.66
C LEU A 163 -28.43 15.65 16.43
N THR A 164 -28.74 15.99 15.18
CA THR A 164 -29.60 17.12 14.76
C THR A 164 -30.87 16.65 14.10
#